data_AF-A0ABD5TMX6-F1
#
_entry.id   AF-A0ABD5TMX6-F1
#
_cell.length_a   1.000
_cell.length_b   1.000
_cell.length_c   1.000
_cell.angle_alpha   90.00
_cell.angle_beta   90.00
_cell.angle_gamma   90.00
#
_symmetry.space_group_name_H-M   'P 1'
#
loop_
_entity.id
_entity.type
_entity.pdbx_description
1 polymer ?
#
loop_
_entity_poly.entity_id
_entity_poly.type
_entity_poly.pdbx_seq_one_letter_code
_entity_poly.pdbx_strand_id
1 'polypeptide(L)' 'MSDTAEYKAEPTDEDDERDDAHLDDVEVGAGCTEIWEHLAEKREEE' A
#
# COMPACT_ATOMS: atom_id res chain seq x y z
N MET A 1 -20.63 -4.51 17.82
CA MET A 1 -19.18 -4.80 17.73
C MET A 1 -18.65 -4.10 16.49
N SER A 2 -18.60 -2.76 16.51
CA SER A 2 -17.95 -1.98 15.45
C SER A 2 -16.54 -1.68 15.90
N ASP A 3 -15.62 -2.57 15.54
CA ASP A 3 -14.20 -2.28 15.60
C ASP A 3 -13.74 -2.20 14.14
N THR A 4 -14.14 -1.12 13.47
CA THR A 4 -13.40 -0.64 12.31
C THR A 4 -12.14 -0.08 12.92
N ALA A 5 -11.06 -0.87 12.91
CA ALA A 5 -9.74 -0.40 13.31
C ALA A 5 -9.43 0.84 12.46
N GLU A 6 -9.56 2.00 13.09
CA GLU A 6 -9.20 3.28 12.51
C GLU A 6 -7.68 3.22 12.27
N TYR A 7 -7.26 2.94 11.04
CA TYR A 7 -5.85 3.04 10.66
C TYR A 7 -5.51 4.53 10.59
N LYS A 8 -5.10 5.08 11.72
CA LYS A 8 -4.64 6.46 11.82
C LYS A 8 -3.25 6.52 11.19
N ALA A 9 -3.19 6.84 9.91
CA ALA A 9 -1.95 7.28 9.29
C ALA A 9 -1.47 8.52 10.05
N GLU A 10 -0.33 8.40 10.72
CA GLU A 10 0.34 9.53 11.34
C GLU A 10 0.86 10.45 10.24
N PRO A 11 0.58 11.77 10.27
CA PRO A 11 1.12 12.67 9.29
C PRO A 11 2.63 12.77 9.51
N THR A 12 3.40 12.09 8.67
CA THR A 12 4.85 12.22 8.61
C THR A 12 5.15 13.50 7.83
N ASP A 13 5.74 14.51 8.48
CA ASP A 13 6.22 15.75 7.86
C ASP A 13 7.50 15.49 7.01
N GLU A 14 7.49 14.44 6.19
CA GLU A 14 8.56 14.09 5.25
C GLU A 14 8.04 14.36 3.83
N ASP A 15 8.36 15.56 3.36
CA ASP A 15 8.16 16.02 1.99
C ASP A 15 9.20 15.31 1.09
N ASP A 16 8.94 14.04 0.73
CA ASP A 16 9.37 13.37 -0.51
C ASP A 16 8.69 11.98 -0.57
N GLU A 17 7.66 11.84 -1.40
CA GLU A 17 6.89 10.60 -1.66
C GLU A 17 5.90 10.16 -0.55
N ARG A 18 4.64 9.95 -0.95
CA ARG A 18 3.62 9.36 -0.09
C ARG A 18 4.06 7.95 0.31
N ASP A 19 3.79 7.54 1.55
CA ASP A 19 4.07 6.15 2.01
C ASP A 19 3.42 5.09 1.11
N ASP A 20 2.36 5.43 0.38
CA ASP A 20 1.63 4.58 -0.55
C ASP A 20 2.12 4.64 -2.01
N ALA A 21 3.19 5.37 -2.32
CA ALA A 21 3.67 5.57 -3.70
C ALA A 21 4.01 4.24 -4.42
N HIS A 22 4.49 3.24 -3.68
CA HIS A 22 4.77 1.89 -4.20
C HIS A 22 3.51 1.11 -4.62
N LEU A 23 2.32 1.60 -4.26
CA LEU A 23 1.02 1.04 -4.62
C LEU A 23 0.34 1.80 -5.78
N ASP A 24 0.97 2.84 -6.36
CA ASP A 24 0.33 3.66 -7.41
C ASP A 24 0.03 2.83 -8.69
N ASP A 25 0.83 1.80 -8.95
CA ASP A 25 0.63 0.85 -10.06
C ASP A 25 -0.38 -0.26 -9.76
N VAL A 26 -0.90 -0.34 -8.53
CA VAL A 26 -1.85 -1.38 -8.10
C VAL A 26 -3.29 -0.94 -8.41
N GLU A 27 -4.10 -1.84 -8.97
CA GLU A 27 -5.51 -1.56 -9.26
C GLU A 27 -6.31 -1.23 -7.98
N VAL A 28 -7.10 -0.16 -8.03
CA VAL A 28 -8.01 0.22 -6.96
C VAL A 28 -9.03 -0.89 -6.72
N GLY A 29 -8.98 -1.52 -5.54
CA GLY A 29 -9.86 -2.63 -5.17
C GLY A 29 -9.20 -4.00 -5.26
N ALA A 30 -7.91 -4.09 -5.61
CA ALA A 30 -7.14 -5.32 -5.52
C ALA A 30 -7.18 -5.90 -4.10
N GLY A 31 -7.38 -7.21 -4.01
CA GLY A 31 -7.35 -7.96 -2.76
C GLY A 31 -5.92 -8.14 -2.22
N CYS A 32 -5.82 -8.57 -0.96
CA CYS A 32 -4.52 -8.73 -0.29
C CYS A 32 -3.56 -9.66 -1.05
N THR A 33 -4.07 -10.74 -1.65
CA THR A 33 -3.24 -11.68 -2.43
C THR A 33 -2.72 -11.03 -3.71
N GLU A 34 -3.58 -10.32 -4.44
CA GLU A 34 -3.24 -9.67 -5.71
C GLU A 34 -2.18 -8.57 -5.51
N ILE A 35 -2.29 -7.80 -4.42
CA ILE A 35 -1.26 -6.82 -4.02
C ILE A 35 0.07 -7.52 -3.77
N TRP A 36 0.07 -8.65 -3.05
CA TRP A 36 1.30 -9.35 -2.71
C TRP A 36 1.99 -9.96 -3.94
N GLU A 37 1.21 -10.52 -4.87
CA GLU A 37 1.70 -11.03 -6.16
C GLU A 37 2.34 -9.91 -6.97
N HIS A 38 1.67 -8.77 -7.15
CA HIS A 38 2.21 -7.61 -7.87
C HIS A 38 3.53 -7.10 -7.27
N LEU A 39 3.60 -7.00 -5.94
CA LEU A 39 4.83 -6.58 -5.26
C LEU A 39 5.93 -7.65 -5.27
N ALA A 40 5.58 -8.93 -5.39
CA ALA A 40 6.55 -10.01 -5.49
C ALA A 40 7.23 -10.02 -6.86
N GLU A 41 6.45 -9.86 -7.94
CA GLU A 41 6.97 -9.74 -9.31
C GLU A 41 7.95 -8.56 -9.43
N LYS A 42 7.58 -7.37 -8.95
CA LYS A 42 8.48 -6.19 -8.97
C LYS A 42 9.79 -6.44 -8.23
N ARG A 43 9.77 -7.16 -7.10
CA ARG A 43 11.00 -7.51 -6.35
C ARG A 43 11.90 -8.51 -7.06
N GLU A 44 11.36 -9.35 -7.94
CA GLU A 44 12.15 -10.31 -8.73
C GLU A 44 12.76 -9.67 -9.99
N GLU A 45 12.15 -8.56 -10.45
CA GLU A 45 12.59 -7.80 -11.62
C GLU A 45 13.71 -6.77 -11.30
N GLU A 46 13.95 -6.47 -10.03
CA GLU A 46 15.07 -5.65 -9.52
C GLU A 46 16.35 -6.47 -9.26
#